data_AF-L0E0S6-F1
#
_entry.id   AF-L0E0S6-F1
#
_cell.length_a   1.000
_cell.length_b   1.000
_cell.length_c   1.000
_cell.angle_alpha   90.00
_cell.angle_beta   90.00
_cell.angle_gamma   90.00
#
_symmetry.space_group_name_H-M   'P 1'
#
loop_
_entity.id
_entity.type
_entity.pdbx_description
1 polymer ?
#
loop_
_entity_poly.entity_id
_entity_poly.type
_entity_poly.pdbx_seq_one_letter_code
_entity_poly.pdbx_strand_id
1 'polypeptide(L)'
;MTDIASRLRPIRAGLADLQRELTEAGQPSLAQRAQDLLRELDTLTGSSGSVPRPARRRKPARRRDEVEKCPRCTIRSLHPVPEQVREGADGAEEILWHCSSCGFEEWRDDA
;
A
#
# COMPACT_ATOMS: atom_id res chain seq x y z
N MET A 1 9.11 10.02 19.61
CA MET A 1 8.71 9.50 18.29
C MET A 1 9.10 10.54 17.26
N THR A 2 10.13 10.28 16.45
CA THR A 2 10.52 11.19 15.35
C THR A 2 9.41 11.22 14.32
N ASP A 3 8.91 12.42 14.07
CA ASP A 3 7.89 12.74 13.07
C ASP A 3 8.33 12.26 11.67
N ILE A 4 7.54 11.34 11.09
CA ILE A 4 7.84 10.72 9.78
C ILE A 4 7.89 11.79 8.69
N ALA A 5 7.07 12.84 8.77
CA ALA A 5 7.09 13.95 7.82
C ALA A 5 8.43 14.71 7.86
N SER A 6 9.05 14.83 9.04
CA SER A 6 10.37 15.44 9.20
C SER A 6 11.50 14.59 8.61
N ARG A 7 11.38 13.26 8.61
CA ARG A 7 12.34 12.36 7.94
C ARG A 7 12.19 12.33 6.42
N LEU A 8 10.99 12.59 5.90
CA LEU A 8 10.71 12.56 4.46
C LEU A 8 11.04 13.87 3.73
N ARG A 9 11.11 14.99 4.46
CA ARG A 9 11.56 16.30 3.91
C ARG A 9 12.89 16.25 3.15
N PRO A 10 14.00 15.71 3.71
CA PRO A 10 15.26 15.64 2.98
C PRO A 10 15.20 14.72 1.75
N ILE A 11 14.39 13.66 1.79
CA ILE A 11 14.22 12.73 0.67
C ILE A 11 13.49 13.41 -0.50
N ARG A 12 12.43 14.19 -0.21
CA ARG A 12 11.76 15.01 -1.24
C ARG A 12 12.69 16.04 -1.88
N ALA A 13 13.47 16.74 -1.05
CA ALA A 13 14.43 17.72 -1.56
C ALA A 13 15.46 17.06 -2.49
N GLY A 14 16.05 15.94 -2.07
CA GLY A 14 17.02 15.21 -2.89
C GLY A 14 16.45 14.69 -4.22
N LEU A 15 15.20 14.22 -4.24
CA LEU A 15 14.55 13.79 -5.49
C LEU A 15 14.23 14.96 -6.43
N ALA A 16 13.86 16.12 -5.90
CA ALA A 16 13.63 17.32 -6.70
C ALA A 16 14.93 17.86 -7.31
N ASP A 17 16.02 17.84 -6.54
CA ASP A 17 17.35 18.22 -7.03
C ASP A 17 17.84 17.23 -8.11
N LEU A 18 17.68 15.92 -7.88
CA LEU A 18 18.01 14.89 -8.87
C LEU A 18 17.20 15.06 -10.17
N GLN A 19 15.91 15.37 -10.08
CA GLN A 19 15.08 15.64 -11.25
C GLN A 19 15.64 16.81 -12.08
N ARG A 20 16.07 17.88 -11.41
CA ARG A 20 16.66 19.06 -12.07
C ARG A 20 17.97 18.69 -12.76
N GLU A 21 18.89 18.02 -12.07
CA GLU A 21 20.16 17.55 -12.62
C GLU A 21 19.97 16.65 -13.85
N LEU A 22 19.02 15.70 -13.78
CA LEU A 22 18.72 14.81 -14.89
C LEU A 22 18.11 15.54 -16.09
N THR A 23 17.33 16.59 -15.82
CA THR A 23 16.76 17.44 -16.89
C THR A 23 17.87 18.24 -17.59
N GLU A 24 18.77 18.84 -16.82
CA GLU A 24 19.94 19.57 -17.31
C GLU A 24 20.91 18.66 -18.07
N ALA A 25 21.06 17.40 -17.62
CA ALA A 25 21.85 16.37 -18.28
C ALA A 25 21.19 15.77 -19.54
N GLY A 26 19.99 16.22 -19.93
CA GLY A 26 19.30 15.74 -21.12
C GLY A 26 18.79 14.30 -21.00
N GLN A 27 18.47 13.85 -19.78
CA GLN A 27 17.95 12.51 -19.48
C GLN A 27 16.46 12.59 -19.08
N PRO A 28 15.54 12.90 -20.02
CA PRO A 28 14.15 13.18 -19.71
C PRO A 28 13.40 11.97 -19.14
N SER A 29 13.76 10.74 -19.52
CA SER A 29 13.17 9.51 -18.99
C SER A 29 13.49 9.31 -17.49
N LEU A 30 14.73 9.60 -17.09
CA LEU A 30 15.15 9.52 -15.69
C LEU A 30 14.58 10.68 -14.86
N ALA A 31 14.51 11.89 -15.44
CA ALA A 31 13.83 13.02 -14.80
C ALA A 31 12.34 12.74 -14.56
N GLN A 32 11.66 12.13 -15.54
CA GLN A 32 10.27 11.69 -15.37
C GLN A 32 10.14 10.64 -14.26
N ARG A 33 11.08 9.69 -14.18
CA ARG A 33 11.10 8.69 -13.12
C ARG A 33 11.27 9.31 -11.72
N ALA A 34 12.13 10.32 -11.57
CA ALA A 34 12.29 11.06 -10.32
C ALA A 34 11.00 11.82 -9.93
N GLN A 35 10.31 12.41 -10.92
CA GLN A 35 9.02 13.06 -10.70
C GLN A 35 7.93 12.07 -10.25
N ASP A 36 7.89 10.87 -10.83
CA ASP A 36 6.91 9.85 -10.46
C ASP A 36 7.14 9.37 -9.02
N LEU A 37 8.40 9.17 -8.61
CA LEU A 37 8.76 8.83 -7.23
C LEU A 37 8.35 9.93 -6.22
N LEU A 38 8.46 11.20 -6.60
CA LEU A 38 7.95 12.32 -5.78
C LEU A 38 6.43 12.24 -5.58
N ARG A 39 5.66 11.94 -6.65
CA ARG A 39 4.20 11.77 -6.56
C ARG A 39 3.80 10.57 -5.71
N GLU A 40 4.54 9.47 -5.80
CA GLU A 40 4.32 8.28 -4.96
C GLU A 40 4.55 8.62 -3.48
N LEU A 41 5.63 9.34 -3.15
CA LEU A 41 5.91 9.83 -1.79
C LEU A 41 4.82 10.78 -1.27
N ASP A 42 4.31 11.67 -2.11
CA ASP A 42 3.22 12.58 -1.75
C ASP A 42 1.90 11.83 -1.56
N THR A 43 1.65 10.77 -2.32
CA THR A 43 0.48 9.91 -2.12
C THR A 43 0.58 9.14 -0.80
N LEU A 44 1.75 8.58 -0.49
CA LEU A 44 1.98 7.81 0.74
C LEU A 44 1.89 8.68 2.00
N THR A 45 2.22 9.96 1.90
CA THR A 45 2.16 10.92 3.02
C THR A 45 0.88 11.74 3.05
N GLY A 46 0.18 11.87 1.91
CA GLY A 46 -1.00 12.71 1.72
C GLY A 46 -2.32 11.95 1.59
N SER A 47 -2.36 10.62 1.73
CA SER A 47 -3.62 9.86 1.62
C SER A 47 -4.53 9.98 2.85
N SER A 48 -5.14 11.16 2.95
CA SER A 48 -6.58 11.31 3.20
C SER A 48 -7.10 12.14 2.01
N GLY A 49 -7.34 11.50 0.85
CA GLY A 49 -7.67 12.23 -0.37
C GLY A 49 -8.15 11.33 -1.51
N SER A 50 -9.45 11.08 -1.53
CA SER A 50 -10.20 10.29 -2.51
C SER A 50 -10.04 10.81 -3.95
N VAL A 51 -9.65 9.93 -4.88
CA VAL A 51 -9.88 10.14 -6.31
C VAL A 51 -11.36 9.79 -6.61
N PRO A 52 -12.15 10.64 -7.30
CA PRO A 52 -13.50 10.26 -7.70
C PRO A 52 -13.42 9.23 -8.84
N ARG A 53 -13.69 7.97 -8.50
CA ARG A 53 -13.80 6.87 -9.45
C ARG A 53 -15.16 6.93 -10.17
N PRO A 54 -15.23 6.75 -11.50
CA PRO A 54 -16.50 6.79 -12.23
C PRO A 54 -17.47 5.74 -11.69
N ALA A 55 -18.75 6.13 -11.62
CA ALA A 55 -19.84 5.36 -11.04
C ALA A 55 -19.98 3.98 -11.71
N ARG A 56 -19.39 2.95 -11.10
CA ARG A 56 -19.64 1.57 -11.49
C ARG A 56 -20.93 1.11 -10.84
N ARG A 57 -21.82 0.53 -11.66
CA ARG A 57 -23.09 -0.09 -11.29
C ARG A 57 -22.95 -0.83 -9.94
N ARG A 58 -23.81 -0.46 -8.99
CA ARG A 58 -23.90 -1.09 -7.67
C ARG A 58 -24.22 -2.58 -7.87
N LYS A 59 -23.22 -3.45 -7.71
CA LYS A 59 -23.46 -4.86 -7.38
C LYS A 59 -24.10 -4.91 -5.98
N PRO A 60 -25.01 -5.86 -5.73
CA PRO A 60 -25.71 -5.96 -4.45
C PRO A 60 -24.69 -5.98 -3.32
N ALA A 61 -24.94 -5.16 -2.31
CA ALA A 61 -24.10 -5.04 -1.14
C ALA A 61 -24.01 -6.42 -0.48
N ARG A 62 -22.91 -7.14 -0.74
CA ARG A 62 -22.49 -8.21 0.16
C ARG A 62 -22.42 -7.57 1.54
N ARG A 63 -23.01 -8.25 2.52
CA ARG A 63 -22.98 -7.85 3.93
C ARG A 63 -21.56 -7.41 4.24
N ARG A 64 -21.43 -6.25 4.90
CA ARG A 64 -20.16 -5.78 5.44
C ARG A 64 -19.80 -6.72 6.59
N ASP A 65 -19.39 -7.94 6.26
CA ASP A 65 -18.79 -8.83 7.23
C ASP A 65 -17.60 -8.09 7.82
N GLU A 66 -17.52 -8.14 9.15
CA GLU A 66 -16.61 -7.38 9.99
C GLU A 66 -15.23 -7.32 9.36
N VAL A 67 -14.81 -6.11 8.98
CA VAL A 67 -13.46 -5.88 8.51
C VAL A 67 -12.55 -6.06 9.74
N GLU A 68 -12.06 -7.28 9.95
CA GLU A 68 -11.20 -7.63 11.06
C GLU A 68 -9.92 -6.79 11.01
N LYS A 69 -9.70 -6.00 12.08
CA LYS A 69 -8.47 -5.24 12.25
C LYS A 69 -7.33 -6.20 12.54
N CYS A 70 -6.13 -5.87 12.06
CA CYS A 70 -4.94 -6.64 12.39
C CYS A 70 -4.78 -6.70 13.93
N PRO A 71 -4.72 -7.90 14.53
CA PRO A 71 -4.64 -8.04 15.98
C PRO A 71 -3.32 -7.52 16.55
N ARG A 72 -2.29 -7.39 15.70
CA ARG A 72 -0.95 -6.96 16.12
C ARG A 72 -0.79 -5.45 16.17
N CYS A 73 -1.19 -4.74 15.12
CA CYS A 73 -1.02 -3.29 15.05
C CYS A 73 -2.32 -2.50 15.21
N THR A 74 -3.48 -3.10 14.93
CA THR A 74 -4.81 -2.46 14.94
C THR A 74 -4.99 -1.28 13.97
N ILE A 75 -3.97 -0.96 13.15
CA ILE A 75 -3.95 0.20 12.23
C ILE A 75 -4.74 -0.08 10.95
N ARG A 76 -4.47 -1.21 10.31
CA ARG A 76 -5.16 -1.68 9.09
C ARG A 76 -5.76 -3.05 9.32
N SER A 77 -6.66 -3.42 8.43
CA SER A 77 -7.27 -4.74 8.38
C SER A 77 -6.27 -5.80 7.98
N LEU A 78 -6.53 -7.02 8.41
CA LEU A 78 -5.87 -8.18 7.85
C LEU A 78 -6.55 -8.53 6.52
N HIS A 79 -5.78 -8.87 5.49
CA HIS A 79 -6.31 -9.14 4.16
C HIS A 79 -5.83 -10.51 3.65
N PRO A 80 -6.71 -11.29 3.00
CA PRO A 80 -6.29 -12.56 2.38
C PRO A 80 -5.41 -12.28 1.16
N VAL A 81 -4.38 -13.11 0.99
CA VAL A 81 -3.47 -13.14 -0.16
C VAL A 81 -3.83 -14.37 -1.00
N PRO A 82 -4.75 -14.25 -1.98
CA PRO A 82 -5.35 -15.40 -2.66
C PRO A 82 -4.36 -16.22 -3.50
N GLU A 83 -3.17 -15.70 -3.76
CA GLU A 83 -2.09 -16.41 -4.47
C GLU A 83 -1.29 -17.34 -3.54
N GLN A 84 -1.45 -17.19 -2.22
CA GLN A 84 -0.71 -17.93 -1.20
C GLN A 84 -1.67 -18.86 -0.47
N VAL A 85 -1.93 -20.01 -1.08
CA VAL A 85 -2.80 -21.08 -0.54
C VAL A 85 -1.92 -22.28 -0.20
N ARG A 86 -2.20 -22.94 0.93
CA ARG A 86 -1.54 -24.20 1.32
C ARG A 86 -2.57 -25.20 1.83
N GLU A 87 -2.22 -26.48 1.77
CA GLU A 87 -2.99 -27.52 2.44
C GLU A 87 -2.62 -27.54 3.93
N GLY A 88 -3.61 -27.29 4.79
CA GLY A 88 -3.50 -27.32 6.24
C GLY A 88 -3.36 -28.75 6.77
N ALA A 89 -3.07 -28.86 8.07
CA ALA A 89 -2.80 -30.17 8.71
C ALA A 89 -3.99 -31.14 8.65
N ASP A 90 -5.21 -30.61 8.55
CA ASP A 90 -6.45 -31.38 8.51
C ASP A 90 -6.95 -31.64 7.07
N GLY A 91 -6.16 -31.27 6.05
CA GLY A 91 -6.53 -31.35 4.64
C GLY A 91 -7.45 -30.22 4.16
N ALA A 92 -7.67 -29.19 4.97
CA ALA A 92 -8.39 -27.97 4.59
C ALA A 92 -7.45 -27.00 3.84
N GLU A 93 -7.98 -26.27 2.86
CA GLU A 93 -7.21 -25.23 2.17
C GLU A 93 -7.12 -23.98 3.06
N GLU A 94 -5.90 -23.62 3.43
CA GLU A 94 -5.59 -22.41 4.19
C GLU A 94 -5.05 -21.32 3.26
N ILE A 95 -5.52 -20.09 3.42
CA ILE A 95 -5.03 -18.90 2.73
C ILE A 95 -4.18 -18.08 3.70
N LEU A 96 -3.09 -17.50 3.19
CA LEU A 96 -2.30 -16.55 3.94
C LEU A 96 -3.02 -15.21 4.07
N TRP A 97 -3.17 -14.74 5.29
CA TRP A 97 -3.66 -13.41 5.63
C TRP A 97 -2.50 -12.52 6.03
N HIS A 98 -2.37 -11.35 5.40
CA HIS A 98 -1.25 -10.43 5.58
C HIS A 98 -1.71 -9.01 5.94
N CYS A 99 -1.03 -8.38 6.89
CA CYS A 99 -1.19 -6.98 7.24
C CYS A 99 -0.11 -6.11 6.59
N SER A 100 -0.50 -5.29 5.61
CA SER A 100 0.40 -4.35 4.92
C SER A 100 0.99 -3.24 5.80
N SER A 101 0.50 -3.04 7.02
CA SER A 101 1.03 -2.03 7.95
C SER A 101 2.16 -2.52 8.83
N CYS A 102 2.13 -3.78 9.26
CA CYS A 102 3.11 -4.31 10.22
C CYS A 102 3.77 -5.62 9.79
N GLY A 103 3.40 -6.16 8.63
CA GLY A 103 3.93 -7.43 8.12
C GLY A 103 3.45 -8.65 8.91
N PHE A 104 2.36 -8.53 9.69
CA PHE A 104 1.79 -9.67 10.38
C PHE A 104 1.17 -10.63 9.37
N GLU A 105 1.49 -11.91 9.52
CA GLU A 105 1.09 -13.01 8.65
C GLU A 105 0.44 -14.11 9.49
N GLU A 106 -0.69 -14.63 9.02
CA GLU A 106 -1.44 -15.71 9.66
C GLU A 106 -2.10 -16.57 8.59
N TRP A 107 -2.07 -17.89 8.74
CA TRP A 107 -2.78 -18.80 7.84
C TRP A 107 -4.14 -19.11 8.43
N ARG A 108 -5.18 -19.07 7.59
CA ARG A 108 -6.57 -19.33 7.99
C ARG A 108 -7.27 -20.15 6.94
N ASP A 109 -8.20 -21.00 7.37
CA ASP A 109 -9.04 -21.79 6.47
C ASP A 109 -9.85 -20.89 5.53
N ASP A 110 -9.91 -21.24 4.24
CA ASP A 110 -10.88 -20.66 3.31
C ASP A 110 -12.25 -21.29 3.60
N ALA A 111 -13.12 -20.54 4.29
CA ALA A 111 -14.43 -21.01 4.75
C ALA A 111 -15.47 -21.14 3.62
#